data_AF-A0A0D6KE51-F1
#
_entry.id   AF-A0A0D6KE51-F1
#
_cell.length_a   1.000
_cell.length_b   1.000
_cell.length_c   1.000
_cell.angle_alpha   90.00
_cell.angle_beta   90.00
_cell.angle_gamma   90.00
#
_symmetry.space_group_name_H-M   'P 1'
#
loop_
_entity.id
_entity.type
_entity.pdbx_description
1 polymer ?
#
loop_
_entity_poly.entity_id
_entity_poly.type
_entity_poly.pdbx_seq_one_letter_code
_entity_poly.pdbx_strand_id
1 'polypeptide(L)'
;MPNDFKPSTKELFKLLGWYDRQHFRDENDEVSRVYEVCIELSNRAYKEHSEEIYKHGTWTADQDLVDALREALVDHSTDYAAHFLAYTLLKYGCRRPETLARSHPWHHLMFIWHEEGHTATHVSQMLQEAGIVEQLPPESIEKINSWIQNPAFILDDHISIIFELFGPRVAFANLRDIGFEPRHDELFRDLATSAIPPISLNSISQGIETEERFKDVSETTELSIRNHDGTTVKYLISDQRAEGIGIFSDQDSHWVVQYMLNGETYQFLADCSGTWMDVEAVINHFNQLMDRLNRREQAFRFGMGYHENGEWGFFIVADRDRFPELARQLYIPLHLHFK
;
A
#
# COMPACT_ATOMS: atom_id res chain seq x y z
N MET A 1 13.47 -33.37 4.13
CA MET A 1 14.07 -33.06 5.44
C MET A 1 13.20 -31.97 6.04
N PRO A 2 12.84 -31.99 7.33
CA PRO A 2 12.14 -30.84 7.90
C PRO A 2 13.06 -29.62 7.77
N ASN A 3 12.53 -28.53 7.22
CA ASN A 3 13.29 -27.31 7.08
C ASN A 3 13.59 -26.77 8.48
N ASP A 4 14.83 -26.35 8.67
CA ASP A 4 15.32 -25.85 9.94
C ASP A 4 15.30 -24.32 9.88
N PHE A 5 14.85 -23.66 10.95
CA PHE A 5 14.75 -22.20 11.01
C PHE A 5 16.12 -21.56 10.73
N LYS A 6 16.11 -20.38 10.11
CA LYS A 6 17.32 -19.56 9.96
C LYS A 6 17.95 -19.33 11.34
N PRO A 7 19.29 -19.23 11.43
CA PRO A 7 19.97 -19.03 12.70
C PRO A 7 19.45 -17.81 13.49
N SER A 8 19.16 -16.70 12.80
CA SER A 8 18.63 -15.49 13.42
C SER A 8 17.23 -15.71 14.05
N THR A 9 16.33 -16.41 13.35
CA THR A 9 15.00 -16.79 13.85
C THR A 9 15.09 -17.65 15.11
N LYS A 10 16.03 -18.60 15.16
CA LYS A 10 16.24 -19.44 16.35
C LYS A 10 16.71 -18.65 17.56
N GLU A 11 17.62 -17.71 17.35
CA GLU A 11 18.11 -16.87 18.45
C GLU A 11 16.98 -15.97 18.99
N LEU A 12 16.14 -15.41 18.11
CA LEU A 12 14.93 -14.69 18.53
C LEU A 12 13.99 -15.57 19.38
N PHE A 13 13.72 -16.80 18.94
CA PHE A 13 12.85 -17.71 19.71
C PHE A 13 13.44 -18.05 21.07
N LYS A 14 14.75 -18.31 21.13
CA LYS A 14 15.45 -18.57 22.38
C LYS A 14 15.32 -17.40 23.37
N LEU A 15 15.57 -16.17 22.91
CA LEU A 15 15.43 -14.97 23.74
C LEU A 15 13.99 -14.74 24.21
N LEU A 16 13.00 -15.19 23.45
CA LEU A 16 11.58 -15.08 23.80
C LEU A 16 11.02 -16.26 24.60
N GLY A 17 11.83 -17.30 24.81
CA GLY A 17 11.42 -18.52 25.50
C GLY A 17 10.58 -19.49 24.65
N TRP A 18 10.60 -19.37 23.33
CA TRP A 18 9.82 -20.16 22.38
C TRP A 18 10.51 -21.48 21.99
N TYR A 19 10.98 -22.23 22.99
CA TYR A 19 11.82 -23.42 22.81
C TYR A 19 11.11 -24.62 22.15
N ASP A 20 9.77 -24.67 22.22
CA ASP A 20 8.97 -25.80 21.72
C ASP A 20 8.65 -25.70 20.21
N ARG A 21 9.03 -24.60 19.56
CA ARG A 21 8.81 -24.38 18.13
C ARG A 21 10.00 -24.91 17.32
N GLN A 22 10.05 -26.23 17.13
CA GLN A 22 11.24 -26.89 16.56
C GLN A 22 11.22 -27.08 15.04
N HIS A 23 10.07 -26.90 14.37
CA HIS A 23 9.95 -27.16 12.94
C HIS A 23 8.91 -26.24 12.29
N PHE A 24 9.12 -25.92 11.02
CA PHE A 24 8.14 -25.21 10.19
C PHE A 24 7.77 -26.04 8.96
N ARG A 25 6.59 -25.76 8.39
CA ARG A 25 6.06 -26.50 7.23
C ARG A 25 6.73 -26.11 5.92
N ASP A 26 6.91 -24.81 5.71
CA ASP A 26 7.58 -24.19 4.56
C ASP A 26 8.05 -22.75 4.89
N GLU A 27 8.78 -22.10 3.99
CA GLU A 27 9.37 -20.76 4.21
C GLU A 27 8.32 -19.71 4.64
N ASN A 28 7.06 -19.83 4.23
CA ASN A 28 6.01 -18.90 4.64
C ASN A 28 5.61 -19.08 6.11
N ASP A 29 5.69 -20.31 6.63
CA ASP A 29 5.50 -20.58 8.06
C ASP A 29 6.62 -19.91 8.87
N GLU A 30 7.88 -19.95 8.44
CA GLU A 30 8.95 -19.19 9.11
C GLU A 30 8.70 -17.68 9.14
N VAL A 31 8.35 -17.07 8.00
CA VAL A 31 7.99 -15.64 7.91
C VAL A 31 6.85 -15.31 8.87
N SER A 32 5.81 -16.16 8.91
CA SER A 32 4.68 -15.99 9.82
C SER A 32 5.11 -16.04 11.29
N ARG A 33 6.05 -16.92 11.65
CA ARG A 33 6.55 -17.01 13.04
C ARG A 33 7.37 -15.79 13.44
N VAL A 34 8.17 -15.23 12.54
CA VAL A 34 8.91 -13.98 12.80
C VAL A 34 7.94 -12.81 12.97
N TYR A 35 6.87 -12.76 12.18
CA TYR A 35 5.80 -11.80 12.39
C TYR A 35 5.12 -11.96 13.78
N GLU A 36 4.81 -13.18 14.20
CA GLU A 36 4.27 -13.45 15.54
C GLU A 36 5.22 -13.00 16.67
N VAL A 37 6.54 -13.11 16.47
CA VAL A 37 7.54 -12.56 17.42
C VAL A 37 7.37 -11.05 17.59
N CYS A 38 7.23 -10.32 16.48
CA CYS A 38 7.07 -8.87 16.53
C CYS A 38 5.77 -8.47 17.25
N ILE A 39 4.67 -9.22 17.02
CA ILE A 39 3.40 -9.04 17.75
C ILE A 39 3.60 -9.25 19.25
N GLU A 40 4.26 -10.34 19.65
CA GLU A 40 4.50 -10.65 21.06
C GLU A 40 5.30 -9.54 21.75
N LEU A 41 6.34 -9.03 21.08
CA LEU A 41 7.12 -7.89 21.57
C LEU A 41 6.27 -6.62 21.71
N SER A 42 5.42 -6.33 20.74
CA SER A 42 4.46 -5.22 20.81
C SER A 42 3.49 -5.39 21.99
N ASN A 43 2.98 -6.61 22.21
CA ASN A 43 2.08 -6.91 23.33
C ASN A 43 2.76 -6.79 24.69
N ARG A 44 4.06 -7.11 24.79
CA ARG A 44 4.86 -6.87 26.01
C ARG A 44 5.02 -5.38 26.26
N ALA A 45 5.44 -4.63 25.25
CA ALA A 45 5.57 -3.17 25.32
C ALA A 45 4.24 -2.50 25.74
N TYR A 46 3.11 -2.94 25.19
CA TYR A 46 1.78 -2.44 25.56
C TYR A 46 1.44 -2.66 27.04
N LYS A 47 1.92 -3.75 27.65
CA LYS A 47 1.70 -4.04 29.08
C LYS A 47 2.66 -3.30 30.00
N GLU A 48 3.87 -3.01 29.53
CA GLU A 48 4.96 -2.42 30.32
C GLU A 48 4.96 -0.89 30.28
N HIS A 49 4.38 -0.29 29.25
CA HIS A 49 4.39 1.15 29.02
C HIS A 49 2.99 1.78 29.12
N SER A 50 2.94 3.10 29.39
CA SER A 50 1.70 3.86 29.21
C SER A 50 1.30 3.89 27.74
N GLU A 51 0.02 4.12 27.45
CA GLU A 51 -0.47 4.26 26.07
C GLU A 51 0.34 5.29 25.26
N GLU A 52 0.68 6.41 25.90
CA GLU A 52 1.51 7.47 25.29
C GLU A 52 2.90 6.95 24.89
N ILE A 53 3.59 6.23 25.78
CA ILE A 53 4.93 5.69 25.47
C ILE A 53 4.83 4.53 24.47
N TYR A 54 3.77 3.73 24.54
CA TYR A 54 3.56 2.66 23.58
C TYR A 54 3.39 3.19 22.15
N LYS A 55 2.49 4.17 21.98
CA LYS A 55 2.17 4.77 20.67
C LYS A 55 3.25 5.72 20.16
N HIS A 56 3.79 6.57 21.04
CA HIS A 56 4.61 7.71 20.62
C HIS A 56 6.04 7.64 21.20
N GLY A 57 6.31 6.73 22.13
CA GLY A 57 7.62 6.61 22.77
C GLY A 57 8.57 5.63 22.09
N THR A 58 9.79 5.60 22.63
CA THR A 58 10.76 4.52 22.41
C THR A 58 10.57 3.46 23.50
N TRP A 59 10.46 2.21 23.10
CA TRP A 59 10.37 1.06 24.00
C TRP A 59 11.75 0.67 24.50
N THR A 60 11.80 0.05 25.68
CA THR A 60 13.05 -0.47 26.25
C THR A 60 13.22 -1.94 25.91
N ALA A 61 14.41 -2.36 25.47
CA ALA A 61 14.76 -3.75 25.24
C ALA A 61 16.22 -4.03 25.65
N ASP A 62 16.52 -5.30 25.93
CA ASP A 62 17.90 -5.77 26.07
C ASP A 62 18.63 -5.64 24.72
N GLN A 63 19.92 -5.30 24.78
CA GLN A 63 20.77 -5.17 23.61
C GLN A 63 20.85 -6.50 22.84
N ASP A 64 20.86 -7.64 23.54
CA ASP A 64 20.87 -8.97 22.91
C ASP A 64 19.63 -9.19 22.03
N LEU A 65 18.46 -8.70 22.47
CA LEU A 65 17.23 -8.76 21.68
C LEU A 65 17.28 -7.82 20.47
N VAL A 66 17.78 -6.61 20.64
CA VAL A 66 17.94 -5.66 19.54
C VAL A 66 18.88 -6.20 18.47
N ASP A 67 20.00 -6.82 18.86
CA ASP A 67 20.95 -7.40 17.92
C ASP A 67 20.39 -8.64 17.21
N ALA A 68 19.66 -9.51 17.91
CA ALA A 68 18.97 -10.64 17.28
C ALA A 68 17.90 -10.19 16.26
N LEU A 69 17.14 -9.13 16.56
CA LEU A 69 16.16 -8.55 15.62
C LEU A 69 16.85 -7.97 14.38
N ARG A 70 18.04 -7.38 14.54
CA ARG A 70 18.82 -6.85 13.42
C ARG A 70 19.35 -7.95 12.51
N GLU A 71 19.84 -9.04 13.08
CA GLU A 71 20.27 -10.21 12.31
C GLU A 71 19.07 -10.82 11.56
N ALA A 72 17.92 -10.95 12.22
CA ALA A 72 16.70 -11.42 11.58
C ALA A 72 16.26 -10.50 10.44
N LEU A 73 16.39 -9.18 10.58
CA LEU A 73 16.05 -8.24 9.52
C LEU A 73 16.89 -8.46 8.26
N VAL A 74 18.17 -8.80 8.40
CA VAL A 74 19.06 -9.12 7.26
C VAL A 74 18.58 -10.38 6.55
N ASP A 75 18.33 -11.44 7.33
CA ASP A 75 17.90 -12.75 6.83
C ASP A 75 16.51 -12.73 6.17
N HIS A 76 15.63 -11.84 6.62
CA HIS A 76 14.25 -11.68 6.16
C HIS A 76 14.06 -10.48 5.22
N SER A 77 15.15 -9.86 4.78
CA SER A 77 15.13 -8.55 4.11
C SER A 77 14.28 -8.46 2.83
N THR A 78 13.93 -9.58 2.21
CA THR A 78 13.12 -9.66 0.98
C THR A 78 11.68 -10.11 1.21
N ASP A 79 11.31 -10.49 2.43
CA ASP A 79 9.98 -10.99 2.75
C ASP A 79 9.18 -10.02 3.64
N TYR A 80 7.92 -10.37 3.89
CA TYR A 80 6.97 -9.55 4.62
C TYR A 80 7.39 -9.27 6.08
N ALA A 81 8.17 -10.17 6.71
CA ALA A 81 8.57 -10.00 8.11
C ALA A 81 9.56 -8.85 8.30
N ALA A 82 10.35 -8.50 7.27
CA ALA A 82 11.29 -7.38 7.34
C ALA A 82 10.63 -6.06 7.76
N HIS A 83 9.41 -5.80 7.30
CA HIS A 83 8.71 -4.57 7.69
C HIS A 83 8.43 -4.52 9.20
N PHE A 84 7.94 -5.63 9.78
CA PHE A 84 7.61 -5.70 11.20
C PHE A 84 8.87 -5.65 12.06
N LEU A 85 9.92 -6.35 11.64
CA LEU A 85 11.23 -6.27 12.28
C LEU A 85 11.76 -4.83 12.26
N ALA A 86 11.66 -4.13 11.13
CA ALA A 86 12.08 -2.74 11.01
C ALA A 86 11.25 -1.81 11.91
N TYR A 87 9.92 -1.97 11.91
CA TYR A 87 9.03 -1.22 12.80
C TYR A 87 9.40 -1.43 14.27
N THR A 88 9.57 -2.68 14.71
CA THR A 88 9.94 -3.00 16.10
C THR A 88 11.31 -2.44 16.46
N LEU A 89 12.29 -2.53 15.57
CA LEU A 89 13.61 -1.93 15.75
C LEU A 89 13.55 -0.40 15.88
N LEU A 90 12.71 0.27 15.08
CA LEU A 90 12.50 1.72 15.19
C LEU A 90 11.86 2.09 16.53
N LYS A 91 10.90 1.30 17.03
CA LYS A 91 10.33 1.48 18.37
C LYS A 91 11.36 1.27 19.48
N TYR A 92 12.36 0.42 19.28
CA TYR A 92 13.53 0.31 20.17
C TYR A 92 14.62 1.37 19.93
N GLY A 93 14.40 2.33 19.04
CA GLY A 93 15.33 3.43 18.77
C GLY A 93 16.47 3.08 17.80
N CYS A 94 16.43 1.93 17.13
CA CYS A 94 17.43 1.55 16.14
C CYS A 94 17.13 2.21 14.79
N ARG A 95 17.88 3.27 14.46
CA ARG A 95 17.71 4.10 13.25
C ARG A 95 18.78 3.84 12.19
N ARG A 96 19.26 2.60 12.08
CA ARG A 96 20.33 2.27 11.13
C ARG A 96 19.80 2.31 9.68
N PRO A 97 20.64 2.60 8.68
CA PRO A 97 20.22 2.64 7.28
C PRO A 97 19.50 1.36 6.82
N GLU A 98 19.96 0.19 7.26
CA GLU A 98 19.33 -1.10 6.95
C GLU A 98 17.91 -1.23 7.55
N THR A 99 17.67 -0.64 8.73
CA THR A 99 16.34 -0.61 9.36
C THR A 99 15.41 0.33 8.61
N LEU A 100 15.87 1.55 8.32
CA LEU A 100 15.08 2.56 7.62
C LEU A 100 14.69 2.10 6.21
N ALA A 101 15.61 1.47 5.48
CA ALA A 101 15.36 0.93 4.14
C ALA A 101 14.28 -0.16 4.08
N ARG A 102 13.97 -0.80 5.22
CA ARG A 102 12.94 -1.85 5.34
C ARG A 102 11.67 -1.36 6.07
N SER A 103 11.68 -0.13 6.59
CA SER A 103 10.52 0.49 7.21
C SER A 103 9.46 0.90 6.17
N HIS A 104 8.29 1.31 6.64
CA HIS A 104 7.27 1.87 5.76
C HIS A 104 7.83 3.11 5.02
N PRO A 105 7.58 3.30 3.71
CA PRO A 105 8.17 4.42 2.95
C PRO A 105 7.90 5.79 3.58
N TRP A 106 6.71 5.99 4.13
CA TRP A 106 6.33 7.23 4.80
C TRP A 106 6.98 7.41 6.19
N HIS A 107 7.31 6.32 6.90
CA HIS A 107 8.15 6.41 8.10
C HIS A 107 9.57 6.82 7.72
N HIS A 108 10.13 6.16 6.70
CA HIS A 108 11.47 6.44 6.19
C HIS A 108 11.61 7.92 5.81
N LEU A 109 10.63 8.49 5.10
CA LEU A 109 10.58 9.93 4.77
C LEU A 109 10.75 10.81 6.02
N MET A 110 10.03 10.52 7.11
CA MET A 110 10.11 11.33 8.34
C MET A 110 11.48 11.25 9.00
N PHE A 111 12.11 10.08 9.01
CA PHE A 111 13.48 9.94 9.50
C PHE A 111 14.50 10.66 8.61
N ILE A 112 14.36 10.59 7.29
CA ILE A 112 15.24 11.34 6.37
C ILE A 112 15.08 12.85 6.61
N TRP A 113 13.84 13.34 6.70
CA TRP A 113 13.59 14.77 6.96
C TRP A 113 14.17 15.23 8.30
N HIS A 114 14.12 14.38 9.33
CA HIS A 114 14.80 14.63 10.60
C HIS A 114 16.32 14.76 10.43
N GLU A 115 16.94 13.79 9.75
CA GLU A 115 18.39 13.73 9.55
C GLU A 115 18.93 14.87 8.66
N GLU A 116 18.19 15.23 7.61
CA GLU A 116 18.53 16.33 6.70
C GLU A 116 18.17 17.72 7.26
N GLY A 117 17.53 17.78 8.44
CA GLY A 117 17.16 19.04 9.08
C GLY A 117 16.06 19.81 8.35
N HIS A 118 15.18 19.10 7.65
CA HIS A 118 14.00 19.69 7.02
C HIS A 118 13.03 20.25 8.08
N THR A 119 12.21 21.19 7.67
CA THR A 119 11.10 21.71 8.48
C THR A 119 9.82 21.64 7.66
N ALA A 120 8.69 21.47 8.33
CA ALA A 120 7.38 21.47 7.67
C ALA A 120 7.14 22.77 6.90
N THR A 121 7.64 23.91 7.40
CA THR A 121 7.56 25.20 6.71
C THR A 121 8.33 25.19 5.39
N HIS A 122 9.56 24.67 5.38
CA HIS A 122 10.36 24.56 4.17
C HIS A 122 9.72 23.60 3.15
N VAL A 123 9.28 22.42 3.60
CA VAL A 123 8.56 21.45 2.76
C VAL A 123 7.29 22.06 2.17
N SER A 124 6.48 22.74 2.99
CA SER A 124 5.27 23.44 2.54
C SER A 124 5.58 24.50 1.50
N GLN A 125 6.65 25.26 1.66
CA GLN A 125 7.07 26.27 0.70
C GLN A 125 7.44 25.63 -0.64
N MET A 126 8.20 24.53 -0.64
CA MET A 126 8.55 23.82 -1.88
C MET A 126 7.31 23.27 -2.59
N LEU A 127 6.36 22.68 -1.85
CA LEU A 127 5.09 22.20 -2.40
C LEU A 127 4.23 23.33 -2.98
N GLN A 128 4.19 24.48 -2.31
CA GLN A 128 3.48 25.67 -2.75
C GLN A 128 4.09 26.30 -4.00
N GLU A 129 5.41 26.49 -4.02
CA GLU A 129 6.14 27.02 -5.19
C GLU A 129 5.97 26.09 -6.40
N ALA A 130 5.88 24.79 -6.16
CA ALA A 130 5.56 23.78 -7.18
C ALA A 130 4.11 23.79 -7.67
N GLY A 131 3.21 24.52 -6.99
CA GLY A 131 1.78 24.59 -7.30
C GLY A 131 1.03 23.30 -6.94
N ILE A 132 1.57 22.49 -6.01
CA ILE A 132 0.98 21.21 -5.60
C ILE A 132 -0.12 21.43 -4.57
N VAL A 133 0.12 22.35 -3.65
CA VAL A 133 -0.80 22.78 -2.59
C VAL A 133 -0.81 24.31 -2.54
N GLU A 134 -1.88 24.90 -2.02
CA GLU A 134 -1.96 26.36 -1.85
C GLU A 134 -1.13 26.83 -0.65
N GLN A 135 -1.58 26.52 0.57
CA GLN A 135 -0.90 26.79 1.82
C GLN A 135 -1.36 25.77 2.86
N LEU A 136 -0.41 25.15 3.57
CA LEU A 136 -0.78 24.24 4.65
C LEU A 136 -1.32 25.03 5.85
N PRO A 137 -2.38 24.53 6.52
CA PRO A 137 -2.85 25.09 7.77
C PRO A 137 -1.74 25.14 8.83
N PRO A 138 -1.70 26.16 9.71
CA PRO A 138 -0.72 26.24 10.79
C PRO A 138 -0.68 24.98 11.68
N GLU A 139 -1.83 24.37 11.93
CA GLU A 139 -1.95 23.11 12.69
C GLU A 139 -1.22 21.95 12.00
N SER A 140 -1.36 21.82 10.68
CA SER A 140 -0.65 20.81 9.89
C SER A 140 0.87 21.02 9.95
N ILE A 141 1.32 22.28 9.85
CA ILE A 141 2.74 22.64 9.99
C ILE A 141 3.28 22.25 11.38
N GLU A 142 2.52 22.51 12.44
CA GLU A 142 2.91 22.15 13.80
C GLU A 142 3.00 20.63 13.98
N LYS A 143 1.98 19.89 13.53
CA LYS A 143 1.95 18.42 13.58
C LYS A 143 3.13 17.81 12.82
N ILE A 144 3.32 18.20 11.56
CA ILE A 144 4.42 17.66 10.74
C ILE A 144 5.77 18.02 11.36
N ASN A 145 5.96 19.24 11.88
CA ASN A 145 7.19 19.58 12.60
C ASN A 145 7.41 18.70 13.84
N SER A 146 6.35 18.37 14.59
CA SER A 146 6.47 17.47 15.73
C SER A 146 6.92 16.06 15.32
N TRP A 147 6.43 15.56 14.18
CA TRP A 147 6.84 14.27 13.61
C TRP A 147 8.25 14.31 13.05
N ILE A 148 8.67 15.40 12.39
CA ILE A 148 10.07 15.55 11.96
C ILE A 148 11.00 15.61 13.18
N GLN A 149 10.62 16.30 14.25
CA GLN A 149 11.43 16.36 15.47
C GLN A 149 11.51 15.01 16.20
N ASN A 150 10.43 14.23 16.17
CA ASN A 150 10.39 12.88 16.71
C ASN A 150 9.60 11.92 15.80
N PRO A 151 10.26 11.29 14.81
CA PRO A 151 9.58 10.41 13.85
C PRO A 151 8.91 9.18 14.47
N ALA A 152 9.24 8.83 15.72
CA ALA A 152 8.56 7.75 16.44
C ALA A 152 7.06 8.03 16.66
N PHE A 153 6.65 9.31 16.66
CA PHE A 153 5.25 9.72 16.91
C PHE A 153 4.27 9.28 15.83
N ILE A 154 4.76 9.02 14.61
CA ILE A 154 3.90 8.75 13.45
C ILE A 154 4.02 7.31 12.93
N LEU A 155 4.77 6.45 13.64
CA LEU A 155 4.96 5.04 13.25
C LEU A 155 3.64 4.24 13.20
N ASP A 156 2.64 4.67 13.96
CA ASP A 156 1.33 4.00 14.03
C ASP A 156 0.27 4.64 13.12
N ASP A 157 0.59 5.74 12.44
CA ASP A 157 -0.37 6.50 11.63
C ASP A 157 0.30 7.24 10.46
N HIS A 158 0.95 6.50 9.57
CA HIS A 158 1.60 7.10 8.41
C HIS A 158 0.61 7.72 7.40
N ILE A 159 -0.67 7.32 7.41
CA ILE A 159 -1.69 7.86 6.50
C ILE A 159 -1.92 9.34 6.80
N SER A 160 -1.90 9.73 8.07
CA SER A 160 -2.01 11.13 8.49
C SER A 160 -0.94 12.03 7.86
N ILE A 161 0.24 11.50 7.53
CA ILE A 161 1.28 12.27 6.81
C ILE A 161 0.75 12.78 5.46
N ILE A 162 0.07 11.91 4.71
CA ILE A 162 -0.46 12.23 3.38
C ILE A 162 -1.52 13.33 3.49
N PHE A 163 -2.46 13.18 4.41
CA PHE A 163 -3.54 14.16 4.59
C PHE A 163 -3.03 15.50 5.15
N GLU A 164 -2.08 15.51 6.06
CA GLU A 164 -1.53 16.78 6.57
C GLU A 164 -0.67 17.50 5.50
N LEU A 165 -0.02 16.77 4.59
CA LEU A 165 0.80 17.36 3.52
C LEU A 165 0.00 17.83 2.30
N PHE A 166 -1.09 17.13 1.96
CA PHE A 166 -1.81 17.38 0.70
C PHE A 166 -3.28 17.74 0.90
N GLY A 167 -3.83 17.48 2.09
CA GLY A 167 -5.17 17.90 2.50
C GLY A 167 -6.26 17.50 1.49
N PRO A 168 -7.12 18.45 1.07
CA PRO A 168 -8.24 18.17 0.17
C PRO A 168 -7.81 17.81 -1.26
N ARG A 169 -6.52 17.87 -1.58
CA ARG A 169 -5.98 17.48 -2.89
C ARG A 169 -5.89 15.96 -3.05
N VAL A 170 -5.97 15.21 -1.96
CA VAL A 170 -5.85 13.75 -1.96
C VAL A 170 -7.17 13.16 -2.45
N ALA A 171 -7.11 12.44 -3.57
CA ALA A 171 -8.16 11.51 -3.95
C ALA A 171 -7.86 10.16 -3.28
N PHE A 172 -8.88 9.57 -2.66
CA PHE A 172 -8.76 8.33 -1.90
C PHE A 172 -9.80 7.34 -2.38
N ALA A 173 -9.40 6.11 -2.66
CA ALA A 173 -10.31 5.10 -3.16
C ALA A 173 -10.06 3.73 -2.51
N ASN A 174 -11.15 3.00 -2.31
CA ASN A 174 -11.09 1.56 -2.09
C ASN A 174 -10.84 0.87 -3.43
N LEU A 175 -9.67 0.26 -3.56
CA LEU A 175 -9.23 -0.47 -4.74
C LEU A 175 -9.72 -1.92 -4.73
N ARG A 176 -10.25 -2.40 -3.59
CA ARG A 176 -10.82 -3.73 -3.46
C ARG A 176 -12.28 -3.69 -3.03
N ASP A 177 -13.17 -4.12 -3.91
CA ASP A 177 -14.57 -4.30 -3.58
C ASP A 177 -14.98 -5.78 -3.52
N ILE A 178 -15.36 -6.24 -2.33
CA ILE A 178 -15.89 -7.58 -2.08
C ILE A 178 -17.30 -7.78 -2.64
N GLY A 179 -18.02 -6.70 -2.94
CA GLY A 179 -19.25 -6.70 -3.73
C GLY A 179 -18.99 -6.88 -5.24
N PHE A 180 -17.72 -7.01 -5.61
CA PHE A 180 -17.23 -7.12 -6.97
C PHE A 180 -17.48 -5.85 -7.81
N GLU A 181 -17.93 -4.71 -7.29
CA GLU A 181 -18.22 -3.51 -8.10
C GLU A 181 -17.24 -2.36 -7.79
N PRO A 182 -15.93 -2.51 -8.11
CA PRO A 182 -14.98 -1.43 -7.87
C PRO A 182 -15.41 -0.15 -8.60
N ARG A 183 -15.46 0.96 -7.87
CA ARG A 183 -16.03 2.24 -8.32
C ARG A 183 -15.01 3.11 -9.06
N HIS A 184 -14.71 2.74 -10.31
CA HIS A 184 -13.77 3.48 -11.16
C HIS A 184 -14.25 4.91 -11.44
N ASP A 185 -15.56 5.08 -11.57
CA ASP A 185 -16.20 6.37 -11.79
C ASP A 185 -16.03 7.34 -10.61
N GLU A 186 -16.04 6.82 -9.38
CA GLU A 186 -15.78 7.60 -8.16
C GLU A 186 -14.32 8.07 -8.12
N LEU A 187 -13.35 7.17 -8.30
CA LEU A 187 -11.94 7.57 -8.35
C LEU A 187 -11.69 8.58 -9.48
N PHE A 188 -12.25 8.37 -10.67
CA PHE A 188 -12.08 9.29 -11.80
C PHE A 188 -12.67 10.68 -11.48
N ARG A 189 -13.83 10.73 -10.81
CA ARG A 189 -14.47 11.98 -10.36
C ARG A 189 -13.61 12.71 -9.34
N ASP A 190 -13.03 11.99 -8.40
CA ASP A 190 -12.21 12.57 -7.34
C ASP A 190 -10.91 13.14 -7.92
N LEU A 191 -10.26 12.44 -8.87
CA LEU A 191 -9.11 12.98 -9.60
C LEU A 191 -9.47 14.28 -10.36
N ALA A 192 -10.61 14.29 -11.06
CA ALA A 192 -11.10 15.48 -11.76
C ALA A 192 -11.36 16.66 -10.81
N THR A 193 -11.93 16.38 -9.64
CA THR A 193 -12.20 17.37 -8.60
C THR A 193 -10.91 17.90 -7.97
N SER A 194 -9.90 17.04 -7.82
CA SER A 194 -8.58 17.37 -7.29
C SER A 194 -7.65 18.07 -8.30
N ALA A 195 -8.08 18.37 -9.52
CA ALA A 195 -7.26 19.15 -10.47
C ALA A 195 -7.32 20.68 -10.16
N ILE A 196 -6.35 21.49 -10.64
CA ILE A 196 -6.36 22.97 -10.52
C ILE A 196 -6.39 23.66 -11.90
N PRO A 197 -7.50 24.33 -12.28
CA PRO A 197 -8.79 24.35 -11.59
C PRO A 197 -9.50 22.98 -11.66
N PRO A 198 -10.48 22.70 -10.76
CA PRO A 198 -11.25 21.45 -10.80
C PRO A 198 -11.97 21.26 -12.15
N ILE A 199 -12.08 20.01 -12.60
CA ILE A 199 -12.82 19.64 -13.81
C ILE A 199 -14.22 19.18 -13.40
N SER A 200 -15.24 19.92 -13.84
CA SER A 200 -16.63 19.54 -13.61
C SER A 200 -17.07 18.49 -14.62
N LEU A 201 -17.16 17.24 -14.17
CA LEU A 201 -17.75 16.14 -14.92
C LEU A 201 -19.24 16.06 -14.61
N ASN A 202 -20.08 16.03 -15.66
CA ASN A 202 -21.52 15.85 -15.54
C ASN A 202 -21.90 14.41 -15.88
N SER A 203 -23.02 13.93 -15.33
CA SER A 203 -23.62 12.63 -15.68
C SER A 203 -22.63 11.46 -15.67
N ILE A 204 -21.65 11.48 -14.76
CA ILE A 204 -20.67 10.41 -14.66
C ILE A 204 -21.33 9.16 -14.06
N SER A 205 -21.13 8.02 -14.71
CA SER A 205 -21.70 6.74 -14.32
C SER A 205 -20.82 5.57 -14.76
N GLN A 206 -20.80 4.52 -13.95
CA GLN A 206 -20.25 3.21 -14.29
C GLN A 206 -21.38 2.23 -14.60
N GLY A 207 -21.21 1.45 -15.66
CA GLY A 207 -22.05 0.30 -15.98
C GLY A 207 -21.18 -0.82 -16.54
N ILE A 208 -21.76 -2.00 -16.70
CA ILE A 208 -21.08 -3.10 -17.39
C ILE A 208 -21.46 -3.08 -18.88
N GLU A 209 -20.49 -3.37 -19.76
CA GLU A 209 -20.69 -3.32 -21.22
C GLU A 209 -21.72 -4.36 -21.69
N THR A 210 -21.76 -5.52 -21.03
CA THR A 210 -22.59 -6.67 -21.38
C THR A 210 -23.69 -6.91 -20.35
N GLU A 211 -24.82 -7.49 -20.77
CA GLU A 211 -25.92 -7.84 -19.84
C GLU A 211 -25.47 -8.85 -18.76
N GLU A 212 -24.48 -9.69 -19.08
CA GLU A 212 -23.89 -10.67 -18.18
C GLU A 212 -22.43 -10.31 -17.89
N ARG A 213 -22.08 -10.25 -16.60
CA ARG A 213 -20.71 -10.03 -16.14
C ARG A 213 -19.85 -11.27 -16.11
N PHE A 214 -20.47 -12.37 -15.71
CA PHE A 214 -19.80 -13.60 -15.37
C PHE A 214 -20.29 -14.65 -16.34
N LYS A 215 -19.42 -15.04 -17.26
CA LYS A 215 -19.72 -16.11 -18.20
C LYS A 215 -19.39 -17.44 -17.55
N ASP A 216 -20.36 -18.35 -17.51
CA ASP A 216 -20.10 -19.73 -17.09
C ASP A 216 -19.13 -20.39 -18.08
N VAL A 217 -18.00 -20.85 -17.56
CA VAL A 217 -16.93 -21.51 -18.32
C VAL A 217 -16.69 -22.94 -17.82
N SER A 218 -17.60 -23.48 -17.02
CA SER A 218 -17.49 -24.81 -16.40
C SER A 218 -17.28 -25.93 -17.43
N GLU A 219 -17.84 -25.79 -18.64
CA GLU A 219 -17.68 -26.76 -19.74
C GLU A 219 -16.31 -26.69 -20.44
N THR A 220 -15.59 -25.57 -20.30
CA THR A 220 -14.33 -25.31 -21.01
C THR A 220 -13.11 -25.27 -20.11
N THR A 221 -13.32 -25.40 -18.80
CA THR A 221 -12.27 -25.28 -17.77
C THR A 221 -11.87 -26.66 -17.25
N GLU A 222 -10.56 -26.89 -17.15
CA GLU A 222 -9.98 -28.11 -16.59
C GLU A 222 -9.43 -27.82 -15.18
N LEU A 223 -9.79 -28.66 -14.21
CA LEU A 223 -9.23 -28.61 -12.87
C LEU A 223 -8.09 -29.62 -12.76
N SER A 224 -6.96 -29.18 -12.21
CA SER A 224 -5.80 -30.03 -11.96
C SER A 224 -5.57 -30.19 -10.45
N ILE A 225 -5.71 -31.40 -9.94
CA ILE A 225 -5.37 -31.72 -8.54
C ILE A 225 -4.02 -32.43 -8.50
N ARG A 226 -3.10 -31.89 -7.70
CA ARG A 226 -1.84 -32.58 -7.38
C ARG A 226 -2.01 -33.43 -6.14
N ASN A 227 -1.80 -34.73 -6.28
CA ASN A 227 -1.86 -35.70 -5.19
C ASN A 227 -0.59 -35.67 -4.33
N HIS A 228 -0.68 -36.22 -3.13
CA HIS A 228 0.44 -36.34 -2.18
C HIS A 228 1.63 -37.16 -2.72
N ASP A 229 1.38 -38.08 -3.66
CA ASP A 229 2.42 -38.88 -4.32
C ASP A 229 3.11 -38.14 -5.49
N GLY A 230 2.73 -36.88 -5.74
CA GLY A 230 3.27 -36.04 -6.80
C GLY A 230 2.59 -36.20 -8.16
N THR A 231 1.62 -37.12 -8.31
CA THR A 231 0.83 -37.25 -9.54
C THR A 231 -0.17 -36.10 -9.68
N THR A 232 -0.54 -35.74 -10.91
CA THR A 232 -1.57 -34.74 -11.19
C THR A 232 -2.73 -35.39 -11.92
N VAL A 233 -3.94 -35.25 -11.38
CA VAL A 233 -5.18 -35.70 -12.02
C VAL A 233 -5.88 -34.48 -12.60
N LYS A 234 -6.22 -34.56 -13.89
CA LYS A 234 -6.93 -33.54 -14.65
C LYS A 234 -8.34 -34.02 -14.95
N TYR A 235 -9.33 -33.17 -14.76
CA TYR A 235 -10.71 -33.43 -15.18
C TYR A 235 -11.41 -32.13 -15.55
N LEU A 236 -12.36 -32.23 -16.47
CA LEU A 236 -13.24 -31.11 -16.79
C LEU A 236 -14.17 -30.86 -15.60
N ILE A 237 -14.44 -29.59 -15.28
CA ILE A 237 -15.38 -29.26 -14.19
C ILE A 237 -16.82 -29.71 -14.49
N SER A 238 -17.15 -29.89 -15.77
CA SER A 238 -18.41 -30.52 -16.18
C SER A 238 -18.53 -32.01 -15.81
N ASP A 239 -17.48 -32.67 -15.31
CA ASP A 239 -17.52 -34.06 -14.87
C ASP A 239 -18.19 -34.18 -13.49
N GLN A 240 -18.90 -35.28 -13.20
CA GLN A 240 -19.73 -35.48 -11.99
C GLN A 240 -18.98 -35.28 -10.65
N ARG A 241 -17.64 -35.22 -10.69
CA ARG A 241 -16.77 -35.04 -9.53
C ARG A 241 -16.66 -33.58 -9.06
N ALA A 242 -17.11 -32.62 -9.85
CA ALA A 242 -17.14 -31.19 -9.51
C ALA A 242 -18.57 -30.60 -9.51
N GLU A 243 -19.58 -31.47 -9.43
CA GLU A 243 -20.99 -31.08 -9.35
C GLU A 243 -21.21 -30.05 -8.22
N GLY A 244 -21.76 -28.89 -8.57
CA GLY A 244 -22.02 -27.78 -7.64
C GLY A 244 -20.95 -26.66 -7.62
N ILE A 245 -19.83 -26.81 -8.35
CA ILE A 245 -18.83 -25.76 -8.48
C ILE A 245 -19.08 -24.95 -9.76
N GLY A 246 -19.72 -23.79 -9.63
CA GLY A 246 -19.83 -22.85 -10.74
C GLY A 246 -18.49 -22.16 -10.98
N ILE A 247 -17.98 -22.22 -12.21
CA ILE A 247 -16.77 -21.48 -12.61
C ILE A 247 -17.17 -20.43 -13.62
N PHE A 248 -16.84 -19.19 -13.27
CA PHE A 248 -17.14 -18.04 -14.08
C PHE A 248 -15.86 -17.34 -14.50
N SER A 249 -15.87 -16.79 -15.71
CA SER A 249 -14.84 -15.89 -16.21
C SER A 249 -15.44 -14.52 -16.47
N ASP A 250 -14.71 -13.47 -16.16
CA ASP A 250 -14.96 -12.08 -16.53
C ASP A 250 -13.90 -11.52 -17.50
N GLN A 251 -13.06 -12.39 -18.09
CA GLN A 251 -11.92 -12.02 -18.94
C GLN A 251 -12.26 -11.19 -20.19
N ASP A 252 -13.53 -11.16 -20.61
CA ASP A 252 -14.00 -10.37 -21.76
C ASP A 252 -14.98 -9.27 -21.34
N SER A 253 -15.24 -9.12 -20.04
CA SER A 253 -16.16 -8.12 -19.51
C SER A 253 -15.41 -6.87 -19.12
N HIS A 254 -15.97 -5.71 -19.48
CA HIS A 254 -15.42 -4.41 -19.11
C HIS A 254 -16.45 -3.57 -18.37
N TRP A 255 -15.95 -2.82 -17.40
CA TRP A 255 -16.67 -1.66 -16.89
C TRP A 255 -16.59 -0.54 -17.91
N VAL A 256 -17.73 0.05 -18.23
CA VAL A 256 -17.83 1.26 -19.04
C VAL A 256 -18.08 2.42 -18.09
N VAL A 257 -17.11 3.34 -18.02
CA VAL A 257 -17.30 4.61 -17.32
C VAL A 257 -17.61 5.68 -18.34
N GLN A 258 -18.81 6.25 -18.27
CA GLN A 258 -19.28 7.32 -19.15
C GLN A 258 -19.39 8.62 -18.36
N TYR A 259 -19.10 9.74 -19.00
CA TYR A 259 -19.25 11.08 -18.41
C TYR A 259 -19.43 12.13 -19.50
N MET A 260 -19.90 13.31 -19.10
CA MET A 260 -20.08 14.46 -19.97
C MET A 260 -19.17 15.61 -19.55
N LEU A 261 -18.48 16.19 -20.52
CA LEU A 261 -17.63 17.37 -20.33
C LEU A 261 -17.91 18.36 -21.47
N ASN A 262 -18.23 19.61 -21.13
CA ASN A 262 -18.54 20.67 -22.10
C ASN A 262 -19.62 20.30 -23.14
N GLY A 263 -20.59 19.47 -22.75
CA GLY A 263 -21.69 19.02 -23.63
C GLY A 263 -21.34 17.84 -24.54
N GLU A 264 -20.13 17.31 -24.45
CA GLU A 264 -19.69 16.12 -25.18
C GLU A 264 -19.62 14.91 -24.25
N THR A 265 -20.02 13.74 -24.76
CA THR A 265 -19.95 12.47 -24.05
C THR A 265 -18.62 11.80 -24.31
N TYR A 266 -17.99 11.35 -23.23
CA TYR A 266 -16.75 10.60 -23.23
C TYR A 266 -16.95 9.29 -22.48
N GLN A 267 -16.14 8.29 -22.81
CA GLN A 267 -16.11 7.04 -22.07
C GLN A 267 -14.72 6.42 -22.06
N PHE A 268 -14.49 5.55 -21.09
CA PHE A 268 -13.37 4.62 -21.08
C PHE A 268 -13.82 3.25 -20.57
N LEU A 269 -13.02 2.25 -20.93
CA LEU A 269 -13.18 0.87 -20.50
C LEU A 269 -12.16 0.57 -19.41
N ALA A 270 -12.56 -0.23 -18.43
CA ALA A 270 -11.70 -0.76 -17.38
C ALA A 270 -11.98 -2.26 -17.24
N ASP A 271 -10.93 -3.05 -17.05
CA ASP A 271 -11.06 -4.51 -17.04
C ASP A 271 -11.86 -4.98 -15.81
N CYS A 272 -12.74 -5.97 -16.01
CA CYS A 272 -13.31 -6.70 -14.88
C CYS A 272 -12.27 -7.68 -14.34
N SER A 273 -11.63 -7.34 -13.22
CA SER A 273 -10.68 -8.23 -12.52
C SER A 273 -11.24 -8.65 -11.15
N GLY A 274 -12.42 -9.25 -11.15
CA GLY A 274 -13.09 -9.72 -9.93
C GLY A 274 -13.33 -8.59 -8.91
N THR A 275 -12.59 -8.63 -7.80
CA THR A 275 -12.75 -7.71 -6.66
C THR A 275 -11.82 -6.49 -6.71
N TRP A 276 -10.89 -6.43 -7.66
CA TRP A 276 -9.90 -5.35 -7.73
C TRP A 276 -10.25 -4.33 -8.82
N MET A 277 -10.03 -3.06 -8.51
CA MET A 277 -10.14 -1.95 -9.46
C MET A 277 -8.99 -1.99 -10.46
N ASP A 278 -9.30 -1.79 -11.73
CA ASP A 278 -8.32 -1.46 -12.76
C ASP A 278 -7.94 0.03 -12.64
N VAL A 279 -7.04 0.29 -11.70
CA VAL A 279 -6.52 1.65 -11.40
C VAL A 279 -5.77 2.23 -12.59
N GLU A 280 -5.11 1.38 -13.39
CA GLU A 280 -4.34 1.83 -14.54
C GLU A 280 -5.25 2.40 -15.63
N ALA A 281 -6.39 1.77 -15.92
CA ALA A 281 -7.38 2.33 -16.83
C ALA A 281 -7.84 3.72 -16.41
N VAL A 282 -8.13 3.92 -15.10
CA VAL A 282 -8.56 5.22 -14.56
C VAL A 282 -7.47 6.28 -14.70
N ILE A 283 -6.24 5.98 -14.26
CA ILE A 283 -5.10 6.93 -14.33
C ILE A 283 -4.78 7.24 -15.79
N ASN A 284 -4.69 6.23 -16.66
CA ASN A 284 -4.36 6.43 -18.07
C ASN A 284 -5.42 7.28 -18.77
N HIS A 285 -6.70 7.02 -18.53
CA HIS A 285 -7.76 7.82 -19.11
C HIS A 285 -7.79 9.25 -18.58
N PHE A 286 -7.58 9.44 -17.27
CA PHE A 286 -7.44 10.77 -16.68
C PHE A 286 -6.29 11.56 -17.31
N ASN A 287 -5.13 10.94 -17.45
CA ASN A 287 -3.96 11.55 -18.05
C ASN A 287 -4.19 11.92 -19.53
N GLN A 288 -4.87 11.07 -20.30
CA GLN A 288 -5.29 11.38 -21.68
C GLN A 288 -6.29 12.55 -21.73
N LEU A 289 -7.21 12.64 -20.77
CA LEU A 289 -8.13 13.77 -20.66
C LEU A 289 -7.35 15.07 -20.42
N MET A 290 -6.36 15.06 -19.52
CA MET A 290 -5.53 16.24 -19.24
C MET A 290 -4.75 16.69 -20.48
N ASP A 291 -4.16 15.76 -21.23
CA ASP A 291 -3.50 16.08 -22.50
C ASP A 291 -4.47 16.69 -23.52
N ARG A 292 -5.69 16.17 -23.65
CA ARG A 292 -6.74 16.74 -24.53
C ARG A 292 -7.15 18.14 -24.13
N LEU A 293 -7.20 18.42 -22.83
CA LEU A 293 -7.48 19.75 -22.26
C LEU A 293 -6.25 20.68 -22.29
N ASN A 294 -5.12 20.23 -22.84
CA ASN A 294 -3.84 20.93 -22.85
C ASN A 294 -3.38 21.36 -21.45
N ARG A 295 -3.63 20.48 -20.46
CA ARG A 295 -3.19 20.64 -19.07
C ARG A 295 -1.98 19.75 -18.82
N ARG A 296 -1.03 20.26 -18.02
CA ARG A 296 0.20 19.54 -17.68
C ARG A 296 0.03 18.59 -16.50
N GLU A 297 -1.08 18.68 -15.77
CA GLU A 297 -1.25 17.85 -14.59
C GLU A 297 -1.56 16.40 -14.98
N GLN A 298 -1.13 15.47 -14.14
CA GLN A 298 -1.33 14.04 -14.27
C GLN A 298 -1.68 13.47 -12.90
N ALA A 299 -2.37 12.33 -12.89
CA ALA A 299 -2.63 11.58 -11.68
C ALA A 299 -1.39 10.79 -11.27
N PHE A 300 -1.04 10.87 -9.99
CA PHE A 300 0.02 10.12 -9.34
C PHE A 300 -0.54 9.33 -8.17
N ARG A 301 -0.19 8.06 -8.08
CA ARG A 301 -0.47 7.23 -6.91
C ARG A 301 0.69 7.33 -5.92
N PHE A 302 0.38 7.50 -4.64
CA PHE A 302 1.38 7.42 -3.59
C PHE A 302 1.82 5.96 -3.36
N GLY A 303 3.12 5.78 -3.09
CA GLY A 303 3.69 4.50 -2.73
C GLY A 303 3.32 4.14 -1.30
N MET A 304 2.73 2.96 -1.12
CA MET A 304 2.45 2.37 0.17
C MET A 304 3.44 1.23 0.45
N GLY A 305 3.52 0.79 1.70
CA GLY A 305 4.33 -0.36 2.08
C GLY A 305 3.85 -1.63 1.36
N TYR A 306 4.80 -2.47 0.93
CA TYR A 306 4.52 -3.73 0.22
C TYR A 306 3.63 -4.71 1.00
N HIS A 307 3.53 -4.53 2.31
CA HIS A 307 2.74 -5.34 3.25
C HIS A 307 1.30 -4.87 3.41
N GLU A 308 0.97 -3.66 2.97
CA GLU A 308 -0.42 -3.27 2.89
C GLU A 308 -1.06 -4.06 1.76
N ASN A 309 -2.22 -4.67 2.02
CA ASN A 309 -2.93 -5.50 1.04
C ASN A 309 -3.29 -4.73 -0.24
N GLY A 310 -2.98 -3.42 -0.34
CA GLY A 310 -3.22 -2.58 -1.50
C GLY A 310 -4.68 -2.18 -1.65
N GLU A 311 -5.53 -2.52 -0.66
CA GLU A 311 -6.97 -2.28 -0.68
C GLU A 311 -7.30 -0.80 -0.75
N TRP A 312 -6.44 0.08 -0.25
CA TRP A 312 -6.64 1.52 -0.30
C TRP A 312 -5.59 2.18 -1.18
N GLY A 313 -6.04 3.15 -1.98
CA GLY A 313 -5.19 3.96 -2.85
C GLY A 313 -5.31 5.43 -2.51
N PHE A 314 -4.17 6.12 -2.44
CA PHE A 314 -4.07 7.56 -2.27
C PHE A 314 -3.44 8.17 -3.52
N PHE A 315 -4.08 9.20 -4.05
CA PHE A 315 -3.71 9.81 -5.32
C PHE A 315 -3.66 11.32 -5.22
N ILE A 316 -2.87 11.94 -6.09
CA ILE A 316 -2.81 13.38 -6.26
C ILE A 316 -2.75 13.72 -7.74
N VAL A 317 -3.36 14.83 -8.12
CA VAL A 317 -3.22 15.42 -9.46
C VAL A 317 -2.22 16.57 -9.38
N ALA A 318 -1.14 16.48 -10.13
CA ALA A 318 -0.05 17.45 -10.05
C ALA A 318 0.68 17.61 -11.39
N ASP A 319 1.45 18.68 -11.56
CA ASP A 319 2.23 18.91 -12.79
C ASP A 319 3.19 17.74 -13.07
N ARG A 320 3.13 17.21 -14.29
CA ARG A 320 3.82 15.98 -14.70
C ARG A 320 5.33 16.03 -14.63
N ASP A 321 5.91 17.22 -14.77
CA ASP A 321 7.36 17.40 -14.83
C ASP A 321 7.90 17.85 -13.47
N ARG A 322 7.17 18.73 -12.77
CA ARG A 322 7.61 19.31 -11.49
C ARG A 322 7.42 18.35 -10.33
N PHE A 323 6.28 17.67 -10.23
CA PHE A 323 5.97 16.87 -9.05
C PHE A 323 6.87 15.65 -8.87
N PRO A 324 7.20 14.85 -9.91
CA PRO A 324 8.12 13.73 -9.74
C PRO A 324 9.53 14.15 -9.33
N GLU A 325 10.00 15.32 -9.77
CA GLU A 325 11.28 15.87 -9.33
C GLU A 325 11.24 16.28 -7.86
N LEU A 326 10.20 17.03 -7.47
CA LEU A 326 10.02 17.45 -6.10
C LEU A 326 9.83 16.25 -5.16
N ALA A 327 9.06 15.24 -5.57
CA ALA A 327 8.85 14.03 -4.80
C ALA A 327 10.16 13.27 -4.58
N ARG A 328 11.06 13.24 -5.58
CA ARG A 328 12.41 12.68 -5.40
C ARG A 328 13.25 13.50 -4.43
N GLN A 329 13.20 14.83 -4.50
CA GLN A 329 13.95 15.71 -3.59
C GLN A 329 13.45 15.61 -2.14
N LEU A 330 12.14 15.47 -1.95
CA LEU A 330 11.50 15.37 -0.64
C LEU A 330 11.27 13.92 -0.18
N TYR A 331 11.78 12.93 -0.92
CA TYR A 331 11.58 11.51 -0.65
C TYR A 331 10.10 11.09 -0.52
N ILE A 332 9.17 11.85 -1.11
CA ILE A 332 7.74 11.51 -1.15
C ILE A 332 7.58 10.20 -1.94
N PRO A 333 7.07 9.13 -1.32
CA PRO A 333 6.96 7.85 -2.00
C PRO A 333 5.85 7.92 -3.04
N LEU A 334 6.24 7.80 -4.32
CA LEU A 334 5.31 7.61 -5.42
C LEU A 334 5.32 6.14 -5.83
N HIS A 335 4.16 5.61 -6.16
CA HIS A 335 4.06 4.29 -6.75
C HIS A 335 4.67 4.37 -8.15
N LEU A 336 5.72 3.59 -8.38
CA LEU A 336 6.36 3.53 -9.68
C LEU A 336 5.45 2.74 -10.62
N HIS A 337 4.65 3.44 -11.43
CA HIS A 337 4.04 2.85 -12.61
C HIS A 337 5.15 2.57 -13.62
N PHE A 338 5.81 1.42 -13.47
CA PHE A 338 6.75 0.94 -14.47
C PHE A 338 5.96 0.51 -15.72
N LYS A 339 6.24 1.19 -16.84
CA LYS A 339 5.94 0.69 -18.18
C LYS A 339 6.84 -0.47 -18.55
#